data_AF-A0A1J5LTF5-F1
#
_entry.id   AF-A0A1J5LTF5-F1
#
_cell.length_a   1.000
_cell.length_b   1.000
_cell.length_c   1.000
_cell.angle_alpha   90.00
_cell.angle_beta   90.00
_cell.angle_gamma   90.00
#
_symmetry.space_group_name_H-M   'P 1'
#
loop_
_entity.id
_entity.type
_entity.pdbx_description
1 polymer ?
#
loop_
_entity_poly.entity_id
_entity_poly.type
_entity_poly.pdbx_seq_one_letter_code
_entity_poly.pdbx_strand_id
1 'polypeptide(L)'
;MKKTLLSGSLVAILGITACTDHEIIPPPVPLVDIECLCEGSIETLTGDSTFTYDDTCTYSSTKTISTTTLSDAQYQTQMLNSGMNEGFEIEMRNLYWTDEGSNQPTSTDWQAFFNNAVTNSPNYSTNPVDDGVVIRWTDQNNKVWVSDTTIDCISNFTYNLFTYDSDTTGEYMEFDAVFNCRMINSDYGVIDSARCLTNAHMKSAFRLD
;
A
#
# COMPACT_ATOMS: atom_id res chain seq x y z
N MET A 1 29.10 45.95 -84.48
CA MET A 1 29.65 46.89 -83.47
C MET A 1 29.01 46.59 -82.11
N LYS A 2 29.81 46.63 -81.05
CA LYS A 2 29.52 46.33 -79.62
C LYS A 2 28.12 46.72 -79.11
N LYS A 3 27.55 45.91 -78.22
CA LYS A 3 27.46 46.17 -76.75
C LYS A 3 26.78 45.02 -75.97
N THR A 4 27.44 44.64 -74.89
CA THR A 4 27.07 43.73 -73.78
C THR A 4 26.03 44.35 -72.83
N LEU A 5 25.21 43.52 -72.15
CA LEU A 5 24.71 43.69 -70.75
C LEU A 5 23.73 42.51 -70.44
N LEU A 6 24.09 41.49 -69.65
CA LEU A 6 24.18 41.33 -68.17
C LEU A 6 22.85 40.93 -67.48
N SER A 7 22.97 39.98 -66.53
CA SER A 7 22.02 39.59 -65.47
C SER A 7 21.01 38.48 -65.83
N GLY A 8 20.82 37.39 -65.06
CA GLY A 8 21.37 36.98 -63.77
C GLY A 8 20.72 35.65 -63.36
N SER A 9 21.51 34.69 -62.91
CA SER A 9 21.04 33.41 -62.37
C SER A 9 20.30 33.62 -61.05
N LEU A 10 19.12 33.00 -60.90
CA LEU A 10 18.45 32.87 -59.61
C LEU A 10 18.08 31.40 -59.40
N VAL A 11 18.94 30.69 -58.66
CA VAL A 11 18.66 29.34 -58.14
C VAL A 11 17.94 29.52 -56.82
N ALA A 12 16.65 29.20 -56.78
CA ALA A 12 15.85 29.19 -55.57
C ALA A 12 16.15 27.90 -54.77
N ILE A 13 16.92 28.03 -53.69
CA ILE A 13 17.14 26.96 -52.71
C ILE A 13 15.96 27.02 -51.73
N LEU A 14 15.02 26.07 -51.87
CA LEU A 14 13.94 25.85 -50.91
C LEU A 14 14.55 25.19 -49.65
N GLY A 15 14.79 26.01 -48.63
CA GLY A 15 15.16 25.56 -47.30
C GLY A 15 13.96 24.88 -46.62
N ILE A 16 13.95 23.55 -46.64
CA ILE A 16 13.11 22.73 -45.77
C ILE A 16 13.73 22.81 -44.36
N THR A 17 13.23 23.72 -43.53
CA THR A 17 13.49 23.68 -42.09
C THR A 17 12.68 22.52 -41.52
N ALA A 18 13.29 21.33 -41.50
CA ALA A 18 12.82 20.28 -40.63
C ALA A 18 13.03 20.77 -39.19
N CYS A 19 11.98 21.30 -38.57
CA CYS A 19 11.91 21.38 -37.13
C CYS A 19 11.85 19.94 -36.62
N THR A 20 13.01 19.32 -36.45
CA THR A 20 13.12 18.16 -35.59
C THR A 20 12.84 18.70 -34.20
N ASP A 21 11.61 18.51 -33.72
CA ASP A 21 11.34 18.67 -32.30
C ASP A 21 12.34 17.76 -31.59
N HIS A 22 13.30 18.36 -30.90
CA HIS A 22 14.14 17.57 -30.01
C HIS A 22 13.22 17.14 -28.89
N GLU A 23 12.75 15.90 -28.95
CA GLU A 23 12.07 15.25 -27.83
C GLU A 23 13.09 15.15 -26.70
N ILE A 24 13.04 16.12 -25.79
CA ILE A 24 13.78 16.07 -24.54
C ILE A 24 13.06 15.02 -23.71
N ILE A 25 13.58 13.79 -23.72
CA ILE A 25 13.15 12.77 -22.76
C ILE A 25 13.62 13.24 -21.39
N PRO A 26 12.70 13.65 -20.47
CA PRO A 26 13.11 14.05 -19.15
C PRO A 26 13.80 12.86 -18.46
N PRO A 27 14.77 13.11 -17.58
CA PRO A 27 15.38 12.04 -16.80
C PRO A 27 14.28 11.27 -16.04
N PRO A 28 14.43 9.94 -15.87
CA PRO A 28 13.51 9.16 -15.06
C PRO A 28 13.36 9.79 -13.68
N VAL A 29 12.14 9.99 -13.23
CA VAL A 29 11.86 10.39 -11.86
C VAL A 29 12.09 9.16 -10.98
N PRO A 30 12.97 9.23 -9.96
CA PRO A 30 13.11 8.13 -9.02
C PRO A 30 11.80 7.94 -8.27
N LEU A 31 11.29 6.72 -8.28
CA LEU A 31 10.14 6.28 -7.48
C LEU A 31 10.67 5.46 -6.30
N VAL A 32 9.95 5.47 -5.19
CA VAL A 32 10.25 4.57 -4.06
C VAL A 32 10.09 3.12 -4.53
N ASP A 33 11.04 2.27 -4.18
CA ASP A 33 11.01 0.84 -4.50
C ASP A 33 10.33 0.08 -3.37
N ILE A 34 9.03 -0.15 -3.50
CA ILE A 34 8.22 -0.80 -2.46
C ILE A 34 8.13 -2.30 -2.77
N GLU A 35 8.69 -3.14 -1.90
CA GLU A 35 8.56 -4.59 -1.99
C GLU A 35 7.11 -5.01 -1.68
N CYS A 36 6.55 -5.87 -2.53
CA CYS A 36 5.17 -6.34 -2.43
C CYS A 36 5.18 -7.87 -2.32
N LEU A 37 5.16 -8.40 -1.09
CA LEU A 37 5.27 -9.84 -0.85
C LEU A 37 4.53 -10.25 0.42
N CYS A 38 3.61 -11.21 0.33
CA CYS A 38 3.06 -11.89 1.50
C CYS A 38 3.05 -13.38 1.30
N GLU A 39 3.61 -14.10 2.26
CA GLU A 39 3.68 -15.55 2.28
C GLU A 39 3.36 -16.08 3.67
N GLY A 40 2.93 -17.33 3.75
CA GLY A 40 2.61 -17.96 5.02
C GLY A 40 1.81 -19.24 4.85
N SER A 41 1.26 -19.71 5.97
CA SER A 41 0.46 -20.94 6.03
C SER A 41 -0.86 -20.70 6.74
N ILE A 42 -1.94 -21.22 6.16
CA ILE A 42 -3.27 -21.21 6.77
C ILE A 42 -3.81 -22.63 6.93
N GLU A 43 -4.25 -22.98 8.14
CA GLU A 43 -4.84 -24.28 8.42
C GLU A 43 -6.20 -24.39 7.74
N THR A 44 -6.43 -25.40 6.88
CA THR A 44 -7.73 -25.63 6.23
C THR A 44 -8.38 -26.94 6.69
N LEU A 45 -9.63 -27.20 6.31
CA LEU A 45 -10.30 -28.49 6.61
C LEU A 45 -9.58 -29.69 5.98
N THR A 46 -8.79 -29.46 4.92
CA THR A 46 -8.04 -30.48 4.19
C THR A 46 -6.58 -30.58 4.62
N GLY A 47 -6.17 -29.83 5.66
CA GLY A 47 -4.79 -29.67 6.10
C GLY A 47 -4.23 -28.28 5.81
N ASP A 48 -2.98 -28.05 6.18
CA ASP A 48 -2.35 -26.73 6.03
C ASP A 48 -2.11 -26.41 4.55
N SER A 49 -2.41 -25.18 4.16
CA SER A 49 -2.12 -24.64 2.83
C SER A 49 -1.14 -23.49 2.96
N THR A 50 -0.05 -23.55 2.19
CA THR A 50 0.85 -22.40 2.02
C THR A 50 0.30 -21.46 0.95
N PHE A 51 0.58 -20.18 1.07
CA PHE A 51 0.24 -19.17 0.06
C PHE A 51 1.43 -18.23 -0.16
N THR A 52 1.46 -17.61 -1.35
CA THR A 52 2.36 -16.52 -1.71
C THR A 52 1.59 -15.55 -2.61
N TYR A 53 1.68 -14.27 -2.29
CA TYR A 53 1.13 -13.14 -3.04
C TYR A 53 2.27 -12.14 -3.28
N ASP A 54 2.65 -11.90 -4.53
CA ASP A 54 3.87 -11.14 -4.87
C ASP A 54 3.72 -10.20 -6.08
N ASP A 55 2.48 -9.87 -6.47
CA ASP A 55 2.21 -9.10 -7.70
C ASP A 55 1.77 -7.65 -7.43
N THR A 56 0.58 -7.44 -6.87
CA THR A 56 -0.03 -6.11 -6.79
C THR A 56 -0.25 -5.67 -5.35
N CYS A 57 0.31 -4.51 -5.01
CA CYS A 57 0.05 -3.79 -3.76
C CYS A 57 -0.88 -2.61 -4.02
N THR A 58 -1.91 -2.47 -3.19
CA THR A 58 -2.78 -1.30 -3.14
C THR A 58 -2.75 -0.69 -1.75
N TYR A 59 -2.95 0.61 -1.71
CA TYR A 59 -2.92 1.41 -0.48
C TYR A 59 -4.18 2.24 -0.41
N SER A 60 -4.78 2.31 0.77
CA SER A 60 -5.92 3.18 1.02
C SER A 60 -5.87 3.69 2.45
N SER A 61 -6.62 4.76 2.68
CA SER A 61 -6.89 5.23 4.03
C SER A 61 -8.36 5.62 4.17
N THR A 62 -8.91 5.40 5.36
CA THR A 62 -10.21 5.91 5.77
C THR A 62 -9.99 6.96 6.84
N LYS A 63 -10.53 8.16 6.64
CA LYS A 63 -10.31 9.32 7.52
C LYS A 63 -11.65 9.88 7.99
N THR A 64 -11.78 10.07 9.30
CA THR A 64 -12.91 10.79 9.92
C THR A 64 -12.43 12.16 10.35
N ILE A 65 -12.90 13.21 9.68
CA ILE A 65 -12.49 14.58 9.96
C ILE A 65 -13.39 15.21 11.01
N SER A 66 -12.80 15.77 12.06
CA SER A 66 -13.48 16.53 13.10
C SER A 66 -12.85 17.90 13.29
N THR A 67 -13.70 18.92 13.44
CA THR A 67 -13.29 20.30 13.73
C THR A 67 -13.45 20.66 15.21
N THR A 68 -13.97 19.74 16.03
CA THR A 68 -14.25 19.96 17.46
C THR A 68 -13.55 18.96 18.38
N THR A 69 -13.13 17.82 17.83
CA THR A 69 -12.36 16.77 18.49
C THR A 69 -11.15 16.42 17.62
N LEU A 70 -10.34 15.46 18.06
CA LEU A 70 -9.33 14.86 17.18
C LEU A 70 -10.03 14.18 16.00
N SER A 71 -9.39 14.26 14.84
CA SER A 71 -9.69 13.44 13.67
C SER A 71 -9.02 12.08 13.82
N ASP A 72 -9.53 11.06 13.14
CA ASP A 72 -8.98 9.70 13.14
C ASP A 72 -8.78 9.13 11.73
N ALA A 73 -7.78 8.25 11.59
CA ALA A 73 -7.42 7.62 10.34
C ALA A 73 -7.10 6.14 10.55
N GLN A 74 -7.48 5.34 9.55
CA GLN A 74 -7.14 3.93 9.40
C GLN A 74 -6.40 3.78 8.09
N TYR A 75 -5.26 3.09 8.12
CA TYR A 75 -4.41 2.88 6.95
C TYR A 75 -4.43 1.42 6.56
N GLN A 76 -4.69 1.13 5.30
CA GLN A 76 -4.71 -0.21 4.76
C GLN A 76 -3.66 -0.38 3.67
N THR A 77 -3.05 -1.55 3.67
CA THR A 77 -2.40 -2.08 2.49
C THR A 77 -2.98 -3.44 2.17
N GLN A 78 -3.28 -3.67 0.91
CA GLN A 78 -3.79 -4.93 0.40
C GLN A 78 -2.83 -5.46 -0.66
N MET A 79 -2.65 -6.77 -0.68
CA MET A 79 -1.90 -7.49 -1.69
C MET A 79 -2.73 -8.59 -2.30
N LEU A 80 -2.67 -8.62 -3.63
CA LEU A 80 -3.44 -9.52 -4.47
C LEU A 80 -2.51 -10.16 -5.50
N ASN A 81 -2.89 -11.36 -5.93
CA ASN A 81 -2.31 -11.96 -7.12
C ASN A 81 -2.97 -11.41 -8.39
N SER A 82 -2.21 -11.34 -9.48
CA SER A 82 -2.71 -10.84 -10.76
C SER A 82 -3.97 -11.55 -11.23
N GLY A 83 -5.04 -10.79 -11.45
CA GLY A 83 -6.31 -11.32 -11.96
C GLY A 83 -7.07 -12.22 -10.98
N MET A 84 -6.68 -12.24 -9.70
CA MET A 84 -7.38 -12.95 -8.63
C MET A 84 -7.84 -11.98 -7.55
N ASN A 85 -8.97 -12.30 -6.91
CA ASN A 85 -9.50 -11.54 -5.78
C ASN A 85 -8.98 -12.04 -4.43
N GLU A 86 -8.24 -13.15 -4.42
CA GLU A 86 -7.61 -13.67 -3.22
C GLU A 86 -6.37 -12.85 -2.84
N GLY A 87 -6.13 -12.74 -1.55
CA GLY A 87 -5.02 -11.96 -1.04
C GLY A 87 -5.14 -11.59 0.42
N PHE A 88 -4.22 -10.74 0.87
CA PHE A 88 -4.10 -10.30 2.25
C PHE A 88 -4.22 -8.79 2.36
N GLU A 89 -4.74 -8.35 3.49
CA GLU A 89 -4.79 -6.94 3.85
C GLU A 89 -4.34 -6.78 5.31
N ILE A 90 -3.51 -5.77 5.54
CA ILE A 90 -3.17 -5.28 6.87
C ILE A 90 -3.77 -3.89 7.01
N GLU A 91 -4.57 -3.70 8.05
CA GLU A 91 -5.13 -2.43 8.46
C GLU A 91 -4.54 -2.02 9.81
N MET A 92 -4.00 -0.81 9.87
CA MET A 92 -3.56 -0.16 11.09
C MET A 92 -4.57 0.91 11.47
N ARG A 93 -5.19 0.74 12.65
CA ARG A 93 -6.28 1.61 13.10
C ARG A 93 -5.82 2.76 13.96
N ASN A 94 -6.57 3.86 13.83
CA ASN A 94 -6.72 4.92 14.81
C ASN A 94 -5.47 5.76 15.07
N LEU A 95 -4.89 6.30 13.99
CA LEU A 95 -4.06 7.49 14.12
C LEU A 95 -4.96 8.68 14.44
N TYR A 96 -4.73 9.33 15.58
CA TYR A 96 -5.45 10.55 15.96
C TYR A 96 -4.61 11.81 15.71
N TRP A 97 -5.19 12.86 15.13
CA TRP A 97 -4.53 14.16 14.94
C TRP A 97 -5.48 15.33 15.10
N THR A 98 -4.92 16.52 15.35
CA THR A 98 -5.65 17.79 15.28
C THR A 98 -5.65 18.26 13.84
N ASP A 99 -6.83 18.37 13.23
CA ASP A 99 -6.93 18.85 11.85
C ASP A 99 -6.91 20.38 11.79
N GLU A 100 -5.96 20.91 11.02
CA GLU A 100 -5.79 22.35 10.79
C GLU A 100 -6.27 22.76 9.37
N GLY A 101 -7.15 21.95 8.76
CA GLY A 101 -7.76 22.20 7.45
C GLY A 101 -7.14 21.45 6.28
N SER A 102 -6.11 20.63 6.50
CA SER A 102 -5.52 19.74 5.47
C SER A 102 -6.33 18.47 5.24
N ASN A 103 -7.21 18.10 6.17
CA ASN A 103 -7.88 16.79 6.24
C ASN A 103 -6.91 15.61 6.26
N GLN A 104 -5.66 15.84 6.66
CA GLN A 104 -4.59 14.85 6.70
C GLN A 104 -3.69 15.12 7.91
N PRO A 105 -3.20 14.07 8.60
CA PRO A 105 -2.20 14.24 9.63
C PRO A 105 -0.90 14.75 9.02
N THR A 106 -0.08 15.41 9.84
CA THR A 106 1.25 15.82 9.39
C THR A 106 2.14 14.57 9.21
N SER A 107 3.12 14.65 8.31
CA SER A 107 4.11 13.55 8.12
C SER A 107 4.80 13.20 9.43
N THR A 108 5.00 14.18 10.33
CA THR A 108 5.56 13.96 11.67
C THR A 108 4.64 13.12 12.55
N ASP A 109 3.34 13.46 12.62
CA ASP A 109 2.37 12.69 13.41
C ASP A 109 2.21 11.27 12.86
N TRP A 110 2.22 11.14 11.54
CA TRP A 110 2.13 9.87 10.84
C TRP A 110 3.34 8.97 11.09
N GLN A 111 4.55 9.51 10.97
CA GLN A 111 5.77 8.80 11.32
C GLN A 111 5.80 8.41 12.81
N ALA A 112 5.37 9.30 13.70
CA ALA A 112 5.32 9.03 15.14
C ALA A 112 4.35 7.89 15.49
N PHE A 113 3.16 7.88 14.87
CA PHE A 113 2.16 6.82 15.03
C PHE A 113 2.75 5.45 14.71
N PHE A 114 3.38 5.31 13.55
CA PHE A 114 3.90 4.00 13.18
C PHE A 114 5.21 3.62 13.88
N ASN A 115 6.10 4.57 14.16
CA ASN A 115 7.30 4.31 14.97
C ASN A 115 6.93 3.78 16.37
N ASN A 116 5.80 4.25 16.91
CA ASN A 116 5.23 3.70 18.14
C ASN A 116 4.77 2.24 17.96
N ALA A 117 4.09 1.93 16.86
CA ALA A 117 3.65 0.56 16.55
C ALA A 117 4.83 -0.42 16.47
N VAL A 118 5.95 -0.02 15.87
CA VAL A 118 7.18 -0.84 15.81
C VAL A 118 7.75 -1.08 17.19
N THR A 119 7.86 -0.02 17.99
CA THR A 119 8.49 -0.09 19.32
C THR A 119 7.68 -0.95 20.29
N ASN A 120 6.35 -0.87 20.21
CA ASN A 120 5.46 -1.50 21.18
C ASN A 120 4.85 -2.82 20.68
N SER A 121 4.98 -3.15 19.40
CA SER A 121 4.24 -4.21 18.69
C SER A 121 2.72 -4.03 18.82
N PRO A 122 1.99 -3.71 17.73
CA PRO A 122 0.56 -3.48 17.84
C PRO A 122 -0.17 -4.75 18.29
N ASN A 123 -1.14 -4.58 19.20
CA ASN A 123 -2.10 -5.63 19.49
C ASN A 123 -3.09 -5.75 18.34
N TYR A 124 -3.67 -6.94 18.15
CA TYR A 124 -4.82 -7.10 17.28
C TYR A 124 -6.02 -6.32 17.83
N SER A 125 -6.72 -5.61 16.94
CA SER A 125 -7.96 -4.93 17.28
C SER A 125 -9.07 -5.95 17.53
N THR A 126 -9.81 -5.80 18.64
CA THR A 126 -10.84 -6.77 19.05
C THR A 126 -12.25 -6.42 18.55
N ASN A 127 -12.44 -5.18 18.10
CA ASN A 127 -13.72 -4.70 17.59
C ASN A 127 -13.48 -3.52 16.61
N PRO A 128 -14.50 -3.08 15.85
CA PRO A 128 -14.33 -2.05 14.81
C PRO A 128 -13.84 -0.67 15.28
N VAL A 129 -13.91 -0.35 16.57
CA VAL A 129 -13.53 0.96 17.13
C VAL A 129 -12.22 0.92 17.93
N ASP A 130 -11.71 -0.27 18.26
CA ASP A 130 -10.46 -0.42 19.00
C ASP A 130 -9.24 -0.15 18.13
N ASP A 131 -8.24 0.51 18.73
CA ASP A 131 -6.91 0.67 18.17
C ASP A 131 -6.25 -0.70 17.93
N GLY A 132 -5.28 -0.74 17.01
CA GLY A 132 -4.47 -1.92 16.76
C GLY A 132 -4.42 -2.33 15.30
N VAL A 133 -3.95 -3.55 15.08
CA VAL A 133 -3.84 -4.15 13.74
C VAL A 133 -5.02 -5.07 13.45
N VAL A 134 -5.50 -5.05 12.21
CA VAL A 134 -6.46 -6.02 11.68
C VAL A 134 -5.86 -6.68 10.46
N ILE A 135 -5.93 -8.00 10.43
CA ILE A 135 -5.54 -8.79 9.27
C ILE A 135 -6.80 -9.28 8.60
N ARG A 136 -6.88 -9.13 7.29
CA ARG A 136 -7.91 -9.75 6.48
C ARG A 136 -7.28 -10.65 5.43
N TRP A 137 -7.90 -11.80 5.21
CA TRP A 137 -7.56 -12.71 4.14
C TRP A 137 -8.80 -12.95 3.29
N THR A 138 -8.69 -12.80 1.99
CA THR A 138 -9.73 -13.17 1.04
C THR A 138 -9.34 -14.50 0.39
N ASP A 139 -10.17 -15.52 0.54
CA ASP A 139 -9.92 -16.83 -0.05
C ASP A 139 -10.34 -16.91 -1.53
N GLN A 140 -9.97 -18.00 -2.20
CA GLN A 140 -10.33 -18.30 -3.60
C GLN A 140 -11.85 -18.29 -3.89
N ASN A 141 -12.70 -18.39 -2.87
CA ASN A 141 -14.16 -18.33 -2.98
C ASN A 141 -14.72 -16.93 -2.68
N ASN A 142 -13.85 -15.92 -2.59
CA ASN A 142 -14.17 -14.54 -2.20
C ASN A 142 -14.75 -14.43 -0.78
N LYS A 143 -14.40 -15.34 0.12
CA LYS A 143 -14.76 -15.22 1.53
C LYS A 143 -13.69 -14.45 2.26
N VAL A 144 -14.13 -13.44 3.02
CA VAL A 144 -13.24 -12.63 3.84
C VAL A 144 -13.15 -13.25 5.24
N TRP A 145 -11.92 -13.40 5.69
CA TRP A 145 -11.55 -13.88 7.00
C TRP A 145 -10.83 -12.77 7.74
N VAL A 146 -11.16 -12.52 9.00
CA VAL A 146 -10.65 -11.38 9.77
C VAL A 146 -9.95 -11.89 11.03
N SER A 147 -8.85 -11.25 11.42
CA SER A 147 -8.13 -11.55 12.66
C SER A 147 -9.05 -11.49 13.87
N ASP A 148 -8.88 -12.45 14.76
CA ASP A 148 -9.63 -12.61 16.00
C ASP A 148 -8.68 -12.94 17.16
N THR A 149 -9.02 -12.45 18.35
CA THR A 149 -8.17 -12.55 19.55
C THR A 149 -8.61 -13.65 20.52
N THR A 150 -9.51 -14.56 20.12
CA THR A 150 -9.95 -15.67 20.97
C THR A 150 -8.94 -16.84 20.94
N ILE A 151 -9.00 -17.70 21.97
CA ILE A 151 -7.85 -18.41 22.56
C ILE A 151 -7.31 -19.62 21.73
N ASP A 152 -7.84 -19.91 20.54
CA ASP A 152 -7.54 -21.18 19.85
C ASP A 152 -6.27 -21.18 18.99
N CYS A 153 -5.67 -20.02 18.68
CA CYS A 153 -4.42 -19.92 17.90
C CYS A 153 -3.38 -19.02 18.59
N ILE A 154 -2.11 -19.16 18.22
CA ILE A 154 -1.07 -18.17 18.59
C ILE A 154 -1.44 -16.83 17.94
N SER A 155 -1.45 -15.77 18.74
CA SER A 155 -1.76 -14.43 18.29
C SER A 155 -0.61 -13.49 18.65
N ASN A 156 0.20 -13.15 17.66
CA ASN A 156 1.27 -12.15 17.76
C ASN A 156 1.44 -11.41 16.44
N PHE A 157 1.92 -10.17 16.52
CA PHE A 157 2.25 -9.32 15.39
C PHE A 157 3.54 -8.58 15.71
N THR A 158 4.48 -8.52 14.77
CA THR A 158 5.77 -7.84 14.96
C THR A 158 6.23 -7.21 13.66
N TYR A 159 6.72 -5.97 13.73
CA TYR A 159 7.44 -5.34 12.64
C TYR A 159 8.95 -5.60 12.78
N ASN A 160 9.57 -6.19 11.76
CA ASN A 160 11.03 -6.41 11.67
C ASN A 160 11.75 -5.20 11.08
N LEU A 161 11.13 -4.56 10.09
CA LEU A 161 11.60 -3.35 9.43
C LEU A 161 10.44 -2.36 9.36
N PHE A 162 10.78 -1.09 9.48
CA PHE A 162 9.83 -0.01 9.33
C PHE A 162 10.56 1.28 8.94
N THR A 163 10.39 1.74 7.71
CA THR A 163 11.18 2.83 7.12
C THR A 163 10.28 3.83 6.41
N TYR A 164 10.53 5.10 6.66
CA TYR A 164 9.87 6.20 5.96
C TYR A 164 10.63 6.55 4.69
N ASP A 165 9.91 6.68 3.58
CA ASP A 165 10.42 7.23 2.32
C ASP A 165 9.35 8.09 1.61
N SER A 166 9.74 8.87 0.63
CA SER A 166 8.83 9.74 -0.13
C SER A 166 9.32 9.97 -1.55
N ASP A 167 8.40 10.01 -2.50
CA ASP A 167 8.67 10.39 -3.89
C ASP A 167 7.64 11.39 -4.42
N THR A 168 7.60 11.57 -5.74
CA THR A 168 6.65 12.48 -6.39
C THR A 168 5.19 12.02 -6.34
N THR A 169 4.93 10.78 -5.93
CA THR A 169 3.62 10.13 -5.90
C THR A 169 3.04 10.02 -4.48
N GLY A 170 3.87 10.06 -3.44
CA GLY A 170 3.40 10.11 -2.07
C GLY A 170 4.47 9.97 -1.00
N GLU A 171 4.01 9.92 0.24
CA GLU A 171 4.81 9.57 1.41
C GLU A 171 4.44 8.15 1.84
N TYR A 172 5.47 7.34 2.06
CA TYR A 172 5.39 5.91 2.26
C TYR A 172 6.02 5.52 3.57
N MET A 173 5.46 4.46 4.11
CA MET A 173 5.95 3.85 5.31
C MET A 173 6.08 2.36 5.07
N GLU A 174 7.24 1.99 4.54
CA GLU A 174 7.62 0.63 4.21
C GLU A 174 7.76 -0.19 5.48
N PHE A 175 7.33 -1.45 5.42
CA PHE A 175 7.40 -2.35 6.55
C PHE A 175 7.72 -3.78 6.13
N ASP A 176 8.28 -4.52 7.07
CA ASP A 176 8.40 -5.98 7.07
C ASP A 176 7.72 -6.46 8.35
N ALA A 177 6.65 -7.23 8.23
CA ALA A 177 5.84 -7.69 9.35
C ALA A 177 5.73 -9.21 9.38
N VAL A 178 5.84 -9.80 10.56
CA VAL A 178 5.56 -11.21 10.81
C VAL A 178 4.40 -11.32 11.79
N PHE A 179 3.43 -12.17 11.45
CA PHE A 179 2.22 -12.31 12.24
C PHE A 179 1.65 -13.72 12.23
N ASN A 180 1.03 -14.07 13.36
CA ASN A 180 0.22 -15.27 13.53
C ASN A 180 -1.09 -14.85 14.18
N CYS A 181 -2.21 -15.37 13.70
CA CYS A 181 -3.50 -15.07 14.30
C CYS A 181 -4.55 -16.13 13.98
N ARG A 182 -5.60 -16.13 14.80
CA ARG A 182 -6.86 -16.80 14.45
C ARG A 182 -7.61 -15.93 13.45
N MET A 183 -8.21 -16.54 12.45
CA MET A 183 -9.00 -15.89 11.43
C MET A 183 -10.43 -16.42 11.48
N ILE A 184 -11.42 -15.53 11.52
CA ILE A 184 -12.85 -15.86 11.50
C ILE A 184 -13.50 -15.38 10.21
N ASN A 185 -14.40 -16.19 9.66
CA ASN A 185 -15.14 -15.80 8.46
C ASN A 185 -16.14 -14.67 8.75
N SER A 186 -16.04 -13.55 8.03
CA SER A 186 -16.90 -12.38 8.24
C SER A 186 -18.33 -12.55 7.72
N ASP A 187 -18.57 -13.50 6.82
CA ASP A 187 -19.88 -13.64 6.15
C ASP A 187 -20.90 -14.39 6.99
N TYR A 188 -20.45 -15.34 7.83
CA TYR A 188 -21.37 -16.30 8.46
C TYR A 188 -21.71 -15.99 9.90
N GLY A 189 -20.93 -15.18 10.62
CA GLY A 189 -21.18 -14.88 12.05
C GLY A 189 -21.23 -16.13 12.94
N VAL A 190 -20.83 -17.29 12.42
CA VAL A 190 -20.76 -18.56 13.13
C VAL A 190 -19.29 -18.91 13.36
N ILE A 191 -18.99 -19.30 14.60
CA ILE A 191 -17.65 -19.59 15.12
C ILE A 191 -17.05 -20.88 14.52
N ASP A 192 -17.85 -21.68 13.80
CA ASP A 192 -17.46 -22.99 13.25
C ASP A 192 -16.49 -22.94 12.05
N SER A 193 -15.99 -21.77 11.68
CA SER A 193 -14.91 -21.64 10.71
C SER A 193 -13.84 -20.69 11.24
N ALA A 194 -13.10 -21.16 12.23
CA ALA A 194 -11.82 -20.57 12.60
C ALA A 194 -10.71 -21.20 11.74
N ARG A 195 -9.70 -20.40 11.40
CA ARG A 195 -8.48 -20.84 10.73
C ARG A 195 -7.30 -20.28 11.50
N CYS A 196 -6.26 -21.06 11.74
CA CYS A 196 -5.02 -20.49 12.25
C CYS A 196 -4.14 -20.07 11.07
N LEU A 197 -3.77 -18.80 11.07
CA LEU A 197 -2.75 -18.24 10.20
C LEU A 197 -1.41 -18.31 10.96
N THR A 198 -0.42 -18.96 10.35
CA THR A 198 0.89 -19.19 10.96
C THR A 198 2.02 -18.81 10.02
N ASN A 199 3.09 -18.27 10.61
CA ASN A 199 4.29 -17.79 9.93
C ASN A 199 3.97 -16.88 8.74
N ALA A 200 2.93 -16.04 8.86
CA ALA A 200 2.65 -15.06 7.83
C ALA A 200 3.70 -13.96 7.88
N HIS A 201 4.28 -13.66 6.74
CA HIS A 201 5.28 -12.63 6.52
C HIS A 201 4.74 -11.71 5.44
N MET A 202 4.76 -10.40 5.68
CA MET A 202 4.32 -9.39 4.71
C MET A 202 5.32 -8.25 4.63
N LYS A 203 5.72 -7.92 3.41
CA LYS A 203 6.44 -6.72 3.06
C LYS A 203 5.58 -5.87 2.14
N SER A 204 5.40 -4.62 2.51
CA SER A 204 4.60 -3.63 1.78
C SER A 204 4.89 -2.24 2.36
N ALA A 205 4.04 -1.26 2.06
CA ALA A 205 4.04 0.05 2.68
C ALA A 205 2.63 0.48 3.08
N PHE A 206 2.53 1.41 4.03
CA PHE A 206 1.37 2.29 4.15
C PHE A 206 1.63 3.59 3.40
N ARG A 207 0.56 4.23 2.92
CA ARG A 207 0.63 5.52 2.23
C ARG A 207 -0.16 6.57 3.03
N LEU A 208 0.35 7.80 3.12
CA LEU A 208 -0.24 8.84 3.98
C LEU A 208 -1.63 9.32 3.51
N ASP A 209 -1.89 9.35 2.20
CA ASP A 209 -3.06 9.99 1.61
C ASP A 209 -4.36 9.16 1.66
#